data_AF-A0A2X3EYJ3-F1
#
_entry.id   AF-A0A2X3EYJ3-F1
#
_cell.length_a   1.000
_cell.length_b   1.000
_cell.length_c   1.000
_cell.angle_alpha   90.00
_cell.angle_beta   90.00
_cell.angle_gamma   90.00
#
_symmetry.space_group_name_H-M   'P 1'
#
loop_
_entity.id
_entity.type
_entity.pdbx_description
1 polymer ?
#
loop_
_entity_poly.entity_id
_entity_poly.type
_entity_poly.pdbx_seq_one_letter_code
_entity_poly.pdbx_strand_id
1 'polypeptide(L)'
;MMPKIAGLVEEMTGLRFRNKRASAFGSHGWSGGAVDRLSTRLQDAGFEMSLSLKAKWRPDIDALELCRQHGRDIARQWALSPLPVAEAATTPEPQDCACAAAAAADLGPMMQCSVCQWVYDPAKGEPNQDVQPGTPWSEVPDNFLCPECSLGKDVFDVLATEAK
;
A
#
# COMPACT_ATOMS: atom_id res chain seq x y z
N MET A 1 3.79 20.08 21.84
CA MET A 1 4.67 19.68 20.71
C MET A 1 5.67 18.68 21.26
N MET A 2 5.92 17.58 20.55
CA MET A 2 6.91 16.58 21.01
C MET A 2 8.32 17.19 21.02
N PRO A 3 9.14 16.92 22.06
CA PRO A 3 10.45 17.57 22.21
C PRO A 3 11.42 17.23 21.08
N LYS A 4 11.38 15.99 20.57
CA LYS A 4 12.22 15.56 19.44
C LYS A 4 11.90 16.34 18.15
N ILE A 5 10.62 16.63 17.91
CA ILE A 5 10.21 17.44 16.76
C ILE A 5 10.68 18.88 16.93
N ALA A 6 10.59 19.45 18.14
CA ALA A 6 11.09 20.80 18.40
C ALA A 6 12.60 20.90 18.17
N GLY A 7 13.39 19.91 18.62
CA GLY A 7 14.83 19.85 18.39
C GLY A 7 15.18 19.73 16.91
N LEU A 8 14.47 18.89 16.16
CA LEU A 8 14.66 18.74 14.72
C LEU A 8 14.37 20.06 13.97
N VAL A 9 13.27 20.74 14.31
CA VAL A 9 12.93 22.01 13.65
C VAL A 9 13.92 23.11 14.00
N GLU A 10 14.47 23.12 15.22
CA GLU A 10 15.54 24.04 15.61
C GLU A 10 16.80 23.80 14.76
N GLU A 11 17.20 22.54 14.58
CA GLU A 11 18.33 22.17 13.72
C GLU A 11 18.08 22.56 12.25
N MET A 12 16.88 22.30 11.73
CA MET A 12 16.48 22.68 10.37
C MET A 12 16.52 24.21 10.16
N THR A 13 16.20 24.98 11.21
CA THR A 13 16.30 26.45 11.20
C THR A 13 17.76 26.89 11.04
N GLY A 14 18.69 26.21 11.73
CA GLY A 14 20.13 26.42 11.58
C GLY A 14 20.67 26.04 10.20
N LEU A 15 20.17 24.94 9.61
CA LEU A 15 20.57 24.45 8.29
C LEU A 15 20.08 25.33 7.12
N ARG A 16 19.06 26.18 7.34
CA ARG A 16 18.55 27.16 6.38
C ARG A 16 18.23 26.55 5.01
N PHE A 17 17.35 25.55 4.99
CA PHE A 17 16.84 25.03 3.73
C PHE A 17 16.20 26.12 2.87
N ARG A 18 16.29 25.96 1.55
CA ARG A 18 15.76 26.89 0.54
C ARG A 18 14.99 26.12 -0.53
N ASN A 19 13.98 26.80 -1.08
CA ASN A 19 13.09 26.24 -2.12
C ASN A 19 12.46 24.90 -1.71
N LYS A 20 12.03 24.80 -0.44
CA LYS A 20 11.33 23.63 0.08
C LYS A 20 9.98 24.06 0.63
N ARG A 21 8.98 23.23 0.34
CA ARG A 21 7.62 23.38 0.86
C ARG A 21 7.40 22.45 2.05
N ALA A 22 6.47 22.80 2.93
CA ALA A 22 6.13 21.99 4.09
C ALA A 22 4.63 22.07 4.40
N SER A 23 4.09 21.02 5.02
CA SER A 23 2.73 20.98 5.57
C SER A 23 2.81 20.32 6.95
N ALA A 24 2.27 20.99 7.96
CA ALA A 24 2.23 20.46 9.32
C ALA A 24 0.96 19.65 9.54
N PHE A 25 1.08 18.51 10.22
CA PHE A 25 -0.08 17.68 10.58
C PHE A 25 0.06 17.09 11.98
N GLY A 26 -1.06 16.67 12.56
CA GLY A 26 -1.05 15.95 13.82
C GLY A 26 -2.42 15.73 14.43
N SER A 27 -2.47 14.86 15.44
CA SER A 27 -3.65 14.65 16.26
C SER A 27 -3.61 15.47 17.55
N HIS A 28 -4.77 15.72 18.15
CA HIS A 28 -4.90 16.38 19.45
C HIS A 28 -6.04 15.77 20.26
N GLY A 29 -5.95 15.86 21.60
CA GLY A 29 -7.04 15.39 22.48
C GLY A 29 -8.12 16.45 22.70
N TRP A 30 -7.70 17.63 23.19
CA TRP A 30 -8.60 18.69 23.66
C TRP A 30 -8.39 20.00 22.90
N SER A 31 -7.55 20.90 23.42
CA SER A 31 -7.28 22.22 22.86
C SER A 31 -6.31 22.21 21.68
N GLY A 32 -5.43 21.21 21.60
CA GLY A 32 -4.46 21.08 20.51
C GLY A 32 -3.43 22.21 20.48
N GLY A 33 -3.22 22.83 19.32
CA GLY A 33 -2.28 23.95 19.12
C GLY A 33 -0.83 23.57 18.82
N ALA A 34 -0.46 22.29 18.97
CA ALA A 34 0.89 21.84 18.61
C ALA A 34 1.17 21.92 17.10
N VAL A 35 0.15 21.67 16.26
CA VAL A 35 0.25 21.73 14.80
C VAL A 35 0.46 23.16 14.33
N ASP A 36 -0.29 24.12 14.88
CA ASP A 36 -0.12 25.55 14.55
C ASP A 36 1.27 26.04 14.95
N ARG A 37 1.71 25.69 16.17
CA ARG A 37 3.06 26.01 16.64
C ARG A 37 4.16 25.38 15.76
N LEU A 38 3.92 24.18 15.21
CA LEU A 38 4.84 23.53 14.27
C LEU A 38 4.87 24.28 12.93
N SER A 39 3.69 24.63 12.42
CA SER A 39 3.56 25.39 11.17
C SER A 39 4.30 26.72 11.23
N THR A 40 4.16 27.48 12.32
CA THR A 40 4.88 28.74 12.52
C THR A 40 6.39 28.51 12.54
N ARG A 41 6.90 27.52 13.29
CA ARG A 41 8.34 27.27 13.35
C ARG A 41 8.93 26.78 12.03
N LEU A 42 8.19 25.99 11.26
CA LEU A 42 8.62 25.57 9.91
C LEU A 42 8.63 26.77 8.94
N GLN A 43 7.68 27.69 9.07
CA GLN A 43 7.67 28.94 8.32
C GLN A 43 8.89 29.80 8.68
N ASP A 44 9.20 29.94 9.97
CA ASP A 44 10.39 30.66 10.46
C ASP A 44 11.70 30.03 9.99
N ALA A 45 11.73 28.69 9.83
CA ALA A 45 12.86 27.96 9.26
C ALA A 45 13.05 28.19 7.74
N GLY A 46 12.11 28.87 7.08
CA GLY A 46 12.18 29.25 5.67
C GLY A 46 11.48 28.29 4.70
N PHE A 47 10.57 27.45 5.19
CA PHE A 47 9.73 26.60 4.35
C PHE A 47 8.49 27.36 3.86
N GLU A 48 8.11 27.12 2.60
CA GLU A 48 6.81 27.59 2.08
C GLU A 48 5.70 26.67 2.61
N MET A 49 4.84 27.20 3.47
CA MET A 49 3.81 26.42 4.17
C MET A 49 2.55 26.21 3.31
N SER A 50 2.09 24.97 3.23
CA SER A 50 0.77 24.59 2.72
C SER A 50 -0.22 24.33 3.86
N LEU A 51 -1.48 23.99 3.55
CA LEU A 51 -2.53 23.83 4.56
C LEU A 51 -2.11 22.80 5.63
N SER A 52 -2.48 23.06 6.88
CA SER A 52 -2.21 22.16 8.00
C SER A 52 -3.38 21.20 8.23
N LEU A 53 -3.08 19.95 8.56
CA LEU A 53 -4.09 18.92 8.82
C LEU A 53 -4.17 18.61 10.33
N LYS A 54 -5.39 18.65 10.88
CA LYS A 54 -5.63 18.37 12.31
C LYS A 54 -6.68 17.27 12.45
N ALA A 55 -6.35 16.24 13.23
CA ALA A 55 -7.30 15.19 13.63
C ALA A 55 -7.51 15.21 15.14
N LYS A 56 -8.67 14.76 15.61
CA LYS A 56 -8.95 14.65 17.05
C LYS A 56 -8.83 13.19 17.47
N TRP A 57 -8.06 12.92 18.53
CA TRP A 57 -7.79 11.56 19.04
C TRP A 57 -7.26 10.61 17.95
N ARG A 58 -7.62 9.32 18.03
CA ARG A 58 -7.35 8.33 16.99
C ARG A 58 -8.36 8.55 15.85
N PRO A 59 -7.89 8.76 14.61
CA PRO A 59 -8.77 8.92 13.45
C PRO A 59 -9.63 7.68 13.22
N ASP A 60 -10.90 7.91 12.93
CA ASP A 60 -11.83 6.92 12.37
C ASP A 60 -11.65 6.79 10.85
N ILE A 61 -12.48 5.98 10.20
CA ILE A 61 -12.40 5.73 8.75
C ILE A 61 -12.58 7.03 7.95
N ASP A 62 -13.51 7.87 8.37
CA ASP A 62 -13.82 9.14 7.70
C ASP A 62 -12.68 10.15 7.86
N ALA A 63 -12.13 10.29 9.07
CA ALA A 63 -10.96 11.12 9.31
C ALA A 63 -9.71 10.61 8.57
N LEU A 64 -9.58 9.29 8.38
CA LEU A 64 -8.51 8.72 7.54
C LEU A 64 -8.70 9.07 6.07
N GLU A 65 -9.92 9.10 5.55
CA GLU A 65 -10.17 9.55 4.17
C GLU A 65 -9.80 11.03 4.00
N LEU A 66 -10.12 11.88 4.98
CA LEU A 66 -9.65 13.28 4.98
C LEU A 66 -8.12 13.38 4.97
N CYS A 67 -7.42 12.53 5.73
CA CYS A 67 -5.96 12.46 5.69
C CYS A 67 -5.43 12.07 4.31
N ARG A 68 -6.07 11.07 3.66
CA ARG A 68 -5.70 10.64 2.30
C ARG A 68 -5.94 11.76 1.29
N GLN A 69 -7.09 12.44 1.38
CA GLN A 69 -7.44 13.54 0.50
C GLN A 69 -6.45 14.71 0.63
N HIS A 70 -6.08 15.07 1.86
CA HIS A 70 -5.02 16.05 2.11
C HIS A 70 -3.71 15.69 1.42
N GLY A 71 -3.31 14.41 1.45
CA GLY A 71 -2.15 13.91 0.72
C GLY A 71 -2.27 14.09 -0.81
N ARG A 72 -3.46 13.79 -1.38
CA ARG A 72 -3.73 14.00 -2.82
C ARG A 72 -3.61 15.48 -3.19
N ASP A 73 -4.11 16.38 -2.36
CA ASP A 73 -4.10 17.82 -2.63
C ASP A 73 -2.69 18.41 -2.53
N ILE A 74 -1.89 17.97 -1.56
CA ILE A 74 -0.46 18.33 -1.47
C ILE A 74 0.31 17.82 -2.69
N ALA A 75 0.07 16.58 -3.12
CA ALA A 75 0.72 16.02 -4.30
C ALA A 75 0.39 16.82 -5.58
N ARG A 76 -0.87 17.26 -5.73
CA ARG A 76 -1.31 18.11 -6.84
C ARG A 76 -0.65 19.49 -6.81
N GLN A 77 -0.60 20.12 -5.64
CA GLN A 77 -0.03 21.46 -5.48
C GLN A 77 1.48 21.48 -5.73
N TRP A 78 2.19 20.41 -5.41
CA TRP A 78 3.66 20.34 -5.48
C TRP A 78 4.18 19.52 -6.66
N ALA A 79 3.31 19.14 -7.59
CA ALA A 79 3.70 18.47 -8.82
C ALA A 79 4.65 19.36 -9.64
N LEU A 80 5.81 18.83 -9.99
CA LEU A 80 6.85 19.53 -10.76
C LEU A 80 6.51 19.65 -12.26
N SER A 81 5.65 18.75 -12.72
CA SER A 81 5.17 18.67 -14.10
C SER A 81 3.65 18.64 -14.06
N PRO A 82 2.97 19.10 -15.12
CA PRO A 82 1.51 19.06 -15.17
C PRO A 82 1.06 17.61 -14.98
N LEU A 83 0.29 17.38 -13.91
CA LEU A 83 -0.33 16.09 -13.71
C LEU A 83 -1.32 15.86 -14.86
N PRO A 84 -1.41 14.64 -15.40
CA PRO A 84 -2.53 14.30 -16.25
C PRO A 84 -3.79 14.58 -15.44
N VAL A 85 -4.59 15.53 -15.91
CA VAL A 85 -5.88 15.84 -15.30
C VAL A 85 -6.72 14.59 -15.52
N ALA A 86 -6.81 13.76 -14.49
CA ALA A 86 -7.78 12.69 -14.45
C ALA A 86 -9.15 13.37 -14.44
N GLU A 87 -9.74 13.50 -15.63
CA GLU A 87 -11.19 13.61 -15.77
C GLU A 87 -11.80 12.54 -14.88
N ALA A 88 -12.59 12.99 -13.91
CA ALA A 88 -13.55 12.25 -13.11
C ALA A 88 -13.09 10.88 -12.60
N ALA A 89 -13.03 10.77 -11.27
CA ALA A 89 -13.23 9.50 -10.59
C ALA A 89 -14.51 8.83 -11.10
N THR A 90 -14.34 7.96 -12.10
CA THR A 90 -15.19 6.80 -12.29
C THR A 90 -14.91 5.94 -11.08
N THR A 91 -15.96 5.54 -10.37
CA THR A 91 -15.93 4.55 -9.30
C THR A 91 -14.91 3.45 -9.65
N PRO A 92 -13.93 3.13 -8.80
CA PRO A 92 -13.23 1.89 -8.96
C PRO A 92 -14.24 0.79 -8.58
N GLU A 93 -14.92 0.24 -9.59
CA GLU A 93 -15.13 -1.19 -9.59
C GLU A 93 -13.77 -1.86 -9.31
N PRO A 94 -13.75 -2.95 -8.52
CA PRO A 94 -12.52 -3.64 -8.17
C PRO A 94 -11.77 -3.97 -9.46
N GLN A 95 -10.65 -3.29 -9.66
CA GLN A 95 -9.75 -3.53 -10.77
C GLN A 95 -9.04 -4.84 -10.45
N ASP A 96 -9.67 -5.92 -10.88
CA ASP A 96 -8.98 -7.12 -11.32
C ASP A 96 -7.76 -6.69 -12.13
N CYS A 97 -6.59 -7.03 -11.59
CA CYS A 97 -5.32 -6.82 -12.27
C CYS A 97 -5.41 -7.44 -13.66
N ALA A 98 -5.23 -6.59 -14.68
CA ALA A 98 -5.18 -6.99 -16.07
C ALA A 98 -3.90 -7.82 -16.34
N CYS A 99 -4.00 -9.12 -16.04
CA CYS A 99 -3.42 -10.21 -16.82
C CYS A 99 -4.47 -11.29 -17.15
N ALA A 100 -5.77 -10.95 -17.13
CA ALA A 100 -6.88 -11.90 -17.23
C ALA A 100 -7.47 -12.06 -18.65
N ALA A 101 -6.67 -12.20 -19.71
CA ALA A 101 -7.24 -12.34 -21.06
C ALA A 101 -6.60 -13.39 -21.98
N ALA A 102 -5.79 -14.32 -21.48
CA ALA A 102 -5.31 -15.44 -22.30
C ALA A 102 -4.92 -16.71 -21.53
N ALA A 103 -5.82 -17.30 -20.73
CA ALA A 103 -5.77 -18.75 -20.40
C ALA A 103 -7.02 -19.26 -19.63
N ALA A 104 -8.22 -18.76 -19.90
CA ALA A 104 -9.44 -19.43 -19.45
C ALA A 104 -9.74 -20.64 -20.35
N ALA A 105 -8.85 -21.63 -20.30
CA ALA A 105 -9.02 -22.94 -20.92
C ALA A 105 -8.40 -23.99 -19.99
N ASP A 106 -9.25 -24.74 -19.28
CA ASP A 106 -8.96 -25.98 -18.55
C ASP A 106 -7.68 -25.99 -17.70
N LEU A 107 -7.55 -25.04 -16.78
CA LEU A 107 -6.58 -25.13 -15.69
C LEU A 107 -7.03 -26.26 -14.74
N GLY A 108 -6.27 -27.35 -14.69
CA GLY A 108 -6.61 -28.60 -14.00
C GLY A 108 -6.92 -28.51 -12.50
N PRO A 109 -7.01 -29.64 -11.78
CA PRO A 109 -7.46 -29.63 -10.39
C PRO A 109 -6.51 -28.86 -9.45
N MET A 110 -7.09 -28.20 -8.45
CA MET A 110 -6.33 -27.64 -7.32
C MET A 110 -5.68 -28.78 -6.54
N MET A 111 -4.51 -28.54 -5.97
CA MET A 111 -3.79 -29.56 -5.20
C MET A 111 -3.62 -29.09 -3.76
N GLN A 112 -3.74 -29.99 -2.79
CA GLN A 112 -3.55 -29.70 -1.38
C GLN A 112 -2.35 -30.46 -0.85
N CYS A 113 -1.45 -29.77 -0.15
CA CYS A 113 -0.42 -30.42 0.61
C CYS A 113 -1.04 -31.21 1.77
N SER A 114 -0.81 -32.52 1.81
CA SER A 114 -1.30 -33.41 2.89
C SER A 114 -0.75 -33.06 4.28
N VAL A 115 0.38 -32.33 4.35
CA VAL A 115 1.09 -32.03 5.61
C VAL A 115 0.65 -30.71 6.24
N CYS A 116 0.58 -29.64 5.47
CA CYS A 116 0.25 -28.29 5.97
C CYS A 116 -1.08 -27.75 5.46
N GLN A 117 -1.81 -28.53 4.65
CA GLN A 117 -3.10 -28.16 4.05
C GLN A 117 -3.06 -26.94 3.13
N TRP A 118 -1.87 -26.48 2.72
CA TRP A 118 -1.73 -25.41 1.74
C TRP A 118 -2.29 -25.85 0.38
N VAL A 119 -3.05 -24.97 -0.26
CA VAL A 119 -3.74 -25.23 -1.53
C VAL A 119 -3.04 -24.51 -2.67
N TYR A 120 -2.56 -25.28 -3.64
CA TYR A 120 -2.08 -24.79 -4.93
C TYR A 120 -3.27 -24.46 -5.83
N ASP A 121 -3.39 -23.18 -6.18
CA ASP A 121 -4.35 -22.66 -7.15
C ASP A 121 -3.62 -22.43 -8.49
N PRO A 122 -3.91 -23.21 -9.55
CA PRO A 122 -3.29 -23.05 -10.87
C PRO A 122 -3.46 -21.63 -11.44
N ALA A 123 -4.54 -20.92 -11.10
CA ALA A 123 -4.77 -19.55 -11.58
C ALA A 123 -3.78 -18.56 -10.96
N LYS A 124 -3.33 -18.81 -9.73
CA LYS A 124 -2.37 -17.95 -9.02
C LYS A 124 -0.93 -18.38 -9.26
N GLY A 125 -0.68 -19.68 -9.44
CA GLY A 125 0.66 -20.24 -9.51
C GLY A 125 1.47 -19.95 -8.24
N GLU A 126 2.79 -19.99 -8.35
CA GLU A 126 3.71 -19.55 -7.28
C GLU A 126 4.92 -18.83 -7.90
N PRO A 127 4.79 -17.50 -8.17
CA PRO A 127 5.82 -16.72 -8.86
C PRO A 127 7.18 -16.70 -8.15
N ASN A 128 7.22 -16.97 -6.83
CA ASN A 128 8.47 -16.98 -6.06
C ASN A 128 9.33 -18.23 -6.31
N GLN A 129 8.77 -19.27 -6.93
CA GLN A 129 9.45 -20.53 -7.24
C GLN A 129 9.39 -20.84 -8.75
N ASP A 130 9.33 -19.80 -9.57
CA ASP A 130 9.30 -19.87 -11.03
C ASP A 130 8.07 -20.61 -11.62
N VAL A 131 6.99 -20.75 -10.85
CA VAL A 131 5.71 -21.28 -11.33
C VAL A 131 4.80 -20.12 -11.70
N GLN A 132 4.61 -19.89 -13.00
CA GLN A 132 3.81 -18.77 -13.47
C GLN A 132 2.31 -18.95 -13.14
N PRO A 133 1.56 -17.85 -12.94
CA PRO A 133 0.11 -17.89 -12.87
C PRO A 133 -0.48 -18.52 -14.14
N GLY A 134 -1.37 -19.49 -14.00
CA GLY A 134 -1.93 -20.28 -15.10
C GLY A 134 -1.18 -21.58 -15.41
N THR A 135 -0.23 -22.01 -14.57
CA THR A 135 0.48 -23.28 -14.78
C THR A 135 -0.32 -24.46 -14.18
N PRO A 136 -0.76 -25.45 -14.96
CA PRO A 136 -1.41 -26.65 -14.42
C PRO A 136 -0.41 -27.50 -13.62
N TRP A 137 -0.89 -28.31 -12.67
CA TRP A 137 -0.01 -29.13 -11.82
C TRP A 137 0.90 -30.10 -12.61
N SER A 138 0.49 -30.51 -13.80
CA SER A 138 1.31 -31.33 -14.71
C SER A 138 2.58 -30.61 -15.17
N GLU A 139 2.56 -29.28 -15.27
CA GLU A 139 3.68 -28.45 -15.74
C GLU A 139 4.50 -27.87 -14.57
N VAL A 140 4.04 -28.02 -13.33
CA VAL A 140 4.81 -27.63 -12.14
C VAL A 140 6.07 -28.50 -12.03
N PRO A 141 7.29 -27.91 -11.95
CA PRO A 141 8.53 -28.65 -11.84
C PRO A 141 8.58 -29.59 -10.64
N ASP A 142 9.27 -30.73 -10.76
CA ASP A 142 9.44 -31.68 -9.65
C ASP A 142 10.25 -31.10 -8.48
N ASN A 143 10.99 -30.02 -8.72
CA ASN A 143 11.71 -29.26 -7.69
C ASN A 143 10.82 -28.26 -6.93
N PHE A 144 9.50 -28.28 -7.16
CA PHE A 144 8.56 -27.45 -6.42
C PHE A 144 8.52 -27.86 -4.95
N LEU A 145 8.60 -26.87 -4.06
CA LEU A 145 8.54 -27.07 -2.61
C LEU A 145 7.38 -26.27 -2.06
N CYS A 146 6.48 -26.90 -1.32
CA CYS A 146 5.36 -26.22 -0.68
C CYS A 146 5.86 -25.00 0.14
N PRO A 147 5.30 -23.79 -0.05
CA PRO A 147 5.80 -22.58 0.62
C PRO A 147 5.66 -22.62 2.15
N GLU A 148 4.72 -23.42 2.68
CA GLU A 148 4.47 -23.53 4.12
C GLU A 148 5.32 -24.61 4.80
N CYS A 149 5.54 -25.76 4.15
CA CYS A 149 6.25 -26.90 4.78
C CYS A 149 7.55 -27.32 4.09
N SER A 150 7.89 -26.71 2.95
CA SER A 150 9.09 -27.00 2.16
C SER A 150 9.25 -28.47 1.73
N LEU A 151 8.15 -29.23 1.70
CA LEU A 151 8.12 -30.59 1.16
C LEU A 151 7.84 -30.57 -0.35
N GLY A 152 8.33 -31.59 -1.04
CA GLY A 152 8.28 -31.70 -2.49
C GLY A 152 6.87 -31.85 -3.06
N LYS A 153 6.81 -31.95 -4.39
CA LYS A 153 5.57 -32.17 -5.16
C LYS A 153 4.85 -33.49 -4.83
N ASP A 154 5.55 -34.44 -4.21
CA ASP A 154 5.09 -35.80 -3.91
C ASP A 154 4.03 -35.89 -2.80
N VAL A 155 3.95 -34.88 -1.92
CA VAL A 155 3.00 -34.87 -0.78
C VAL A 155 1.66 -34.21 -1.09
N PHE A 156 1.41 -33.86 -2.36
CA PHE A 156 0.22 -33.13 -2.79
C PHE A 156 -0.89 -34.06 -3.31
N ASP A 157 -2.08 -33.88 -2.75
CA ASP A 157 -3.30 -34.60 -3.13
C ASP A 157 -4.23 -33.72 -3.97
N VAL A 158 -5.06 -34.33 -4.81
CA VAL A 158 -6.04 -33.62 -5.64
C VAL A 158 -7.20 -33.12 -4.77
N LEU A 159 -7.41 -31.80 -4.73
CA LEU A 159 -8.64 -31.18 -4.23
C LEU A 159 -9.67 -31.24 -5.36
N ALA A 160 -10.44 -32.33 -5.39
CA ALA A 160 -11.57 -32.45 -6.29
C ALA A 160 -12.59 -31.36 -5.96
N THR A 161 -12.69 -30.34 -6.81
CA THR A 161 -13.83 -29.43 -6.86
C THR A 161 -15.00 -30.18 -7.50
N GLU A 162 -15.63 -31.08 -6.74
CA GLU A 162 -16.96 -31.58 -7.10
C GLU A 162 -17.97 -30.45 -6.86
N ALA A 163 -18.29 -29.73 -7.93
CA ALA A 163 -19.44 -28.84 -7.98
C ALA A 163 -20.72 -29.67 -7.77
N LYS A 164 -21.47 -29.34 -6.71
CA LYS A 164 -22.87 -29.71 -6.56
C LYS A 164 -23.68 -28.49 -6.16
#